data_AF-A0A7S1G2Z3-F1
#
_entry.id   AF-A0A7S1G2Z3-F1
#
_cell.length_a   1.000
_cell.length_b   1.000
_cell.length_c   1.000
_cell.angle_alpha   90.00
_cell.angle_beta   90.00
_cell.angle_gamma   90.00
#
_symmetry.space_group_name_H-M   'P 1'
#
loop_
_entity.id
_entity.type
_entity.pdbx_description
1 polymer ?
#
loop_
_entity_poly.entity_id
_entity_poly.type
_entity_poly.pdbx_seq_one_letter_code
_entity_poly.pdbx_strand_id
1 'polypeptide(L)'
;VASSEEIQGKGTCYDKKNYKFQKKDCAWVAKAWEKRCQLKEEKGKEVEYVKENCINTCRECPEKICKDSSKKFVVKQRIYNCDVVKLNKGDAELCNSRIKGTDDIVANYCPKSCQRCQCSDSEQTFQVKGQELSCKIFKIIKGDKKLCKKQVDKTTKAVEDYCRKSCGKCEPGVPEPTPPPTSAPTTSAPTIAPTISPTITPTTAPTEPASEGICYDKRDYKFLGNPLFNCMWAAKKWRN
;
A
#
# COMPACT_ATOMS: atom_id res chain seq x y z
N VAL A 1 19.43 4.85 -36.34
CA VAL A 1 18.84 3.56 -35.89
C VAL A 1 19.24 3.38 -34.44
N ALA A 2 18.39 3.84 -33.51
CA ALA A 2 18.65 3.71 -32.08
C ALA A 2 18.20 2.30 -31.65
N SER A 3 19.16 1.46 -31.26
CA SER A 3 18.88 0.17 -30.64
C SER A 3 18.05 0.40 -29.38
N SER A 4 16.82 -0.09 -29.39
CA SER A 4 15.98 -0.23 -28.22
C SER A 4 16.63 -1.25 -27.28
N GLU A 5 17.48 -0.77 -26.37
CA GLU A 5 17.93 -1.56 -25.22
C GLU A 5 16.70 -2.04 -24.45
N GLU A 6 16.51 -3.35 -24.50
CA GLU A 6 15.50 -4.08 -23.75
C GLU A 6 15.85 -3.95 -22.26
N ILE A 7 15.28 -2.94 -21.60
CA ILE A 7 15.39 -2.76 -20.16
C ILE A 7 14.72 -3.97 -19.50
N GLN A 8 15.50 -5.01 -19.21
CA GLN A 8 15.16 -6.08 -18.29
C GLN A 8 14.99 -5.45 -16.90
N GLY A 9 13.80 -4.90 -16.66
CA GLY A 9 13.40 -4.32 -15.39
C GLY A 9 13.33 -5.38 -14.32
N LYS A 10 14.45 -5.63 -13.63
CA LYS A 10 14.49 -6.34 -12.36
C LYS A 10 13.71 -5.50 -11.33
N GLY A 11 12.40 -5.71 -11.18
CA GLY A 11 11.67 -5.21 -10.02
C GLY A 11 10.30 -4.58 -10.23
N THR A 12 9.61 -4.82 -11.35
CA THR A 12 8.28 -4.24 -11.60
C THR A 12 7.25 -5.30 -12.01
N CYS A 13 6.03 -5.20 -11.49
CA CYS A 13 4.95 -6.13 -11.81
C CYS A 13 4.38 -5.84 -13.19
N TYR A 14 4.90 -6.54 -14.19
CA TYR A 14 4.36 -6.50 -15.54
C TYR A 14 4.05 -7.91 -16.01
N ASP A 15 3.02 -7.98 -16.84
CA ASP A 15 2.82 -9.14 -17.69
C ASP A 15 3.99 -9.23 -18.67
N LYS A 16 4.55 -10.43 -18.86
CA LYS A 16 5.59 -10.65 -19.87
C LYS A 16 4.99 -10.39 -21.24
N LYS A 17 5.45 -9.32 -21.92
CA LYS A 17 4.89 -8.86 -23.21
C LYS A 17 4.78 -9.94 -24.29
N ASN A 18 5.71 -10.90 -24.29
CA ASN A 18 5.79 -11.96 -25.29
C ASN A 18 5.22 -13.30 -24.82
N TYR A 19 4.70 -13.36 -23.58
CA TYR A 19 4.09 -14.60 -23.09
C TYR A 19 2.77 -14.86 -23.80
N LYS A 20 2.62 -16.09 -24.28
CA LYS A 20 1.37 -16.60 -24.83
C LYS A 20 1.07 -17.98 -24.26
N PHE A 21 -0.11 -18.12 -23.66
CA PHE A 21 -0.68 -19.40 -23.26
C PHE A 21 -1.60 -19.88 -24.38
N GLN A 22 -1.28 -20.98 -25.05
CA GLN A 22 -2.08 -21.49 -26.19
C GLN A 22 -2.38 -20.40 -27.25
N LYS A 23 -1.36 -19.61 -27.62
CA LYS A 23 -1.47 -18.44 -28.54
C LYS A 23 -2.30 -17.25 -28.02
N LYS A 24 -2.74 -17.26 -26.76
CA LYS A 24 -3.47 -16.16 -26.11
C LYS A 24 -2.54 -15.37 -25.19
N ASP A 25 -2.65 -14.05 -25.21
CA ASP A 25 -1.84 -13.14 -24.39
C ASP A 25 -2.46 -12.90 -23.00
N CYS A 26 -1.79 -12.09 -22.18
CA CYS A 26 -2.32 -11.73 -20.86
C CYS A 26 -3.59 -10.87 -20.93
N ALA A 27 -3.85 -10.16 -22.05
CA ALA A 27 -5.13 -9.45 -22.23
C ALA A 27 -6.31 -10.43 -22.33
N TRP A 28 -6.10 -11.61 -22.95
CA TRP A 28 -7.08 -12.69 -22.88
C TRP A 28 -7.24 -13.21 -21.45
N VAL A 29 -6.16 -13.39 -20.69
CA VAL A 29 -6.24 -13.84 -19.28
C VAL A 29 -7.10 -12.89 -18.46
N ALA A 30 -6.95 -11.58 -18.64
CA ALA A 30 -7.67 -10.55 -17.90
C ALA A 30 -9.21 -10.66 -17.99
N LYS A 31 -9.74 -11.16 -19.12
CA LYS A 31 -11.19 -11.31 -19.31
C LYS A 31 -11.83 -12.38 -18.40
N ALA A 32 -11.06 -13.32 -17.84
CA ALA A 32 -11.55 -14.29 -16.88
C ALA A 32 -10.42 -14.73 -15.93
N TRP A 33 -9.79 -13.75 -15.29
CA TRP A 33 -8.54 -13.92 -14.56
C TRP A 33 -8.64 -14.98 -13.44
N GLU A 34 -9.74 -15.04 -12.69
CA GLU A 34 -9.93 -16.00 -11.58
C GLU A 34 -9.72 -17.46 -12.00
N LYS A 35 -10.23 -17.83 -13.18
CA LYS A 35 -10.08 -19.18 -13.73
C LYS A 35 -8.79 -19.34 -14.53
N ARG A 36 -8.39 -18.30 -15.26
CA ARG A 36 -7.28 -18.37 -16.23
C ARG A 36 -5.91 -18.29 -15.58
N CYS A 37 -5.80 -17.65 -14.42
CA CYS A 37 -4.52 -17.52 -13.70
C CYS A 37 -4.04 -18.84 -13.09
N GLN A 38 -4.95 -19.80 -12.88
CA GLN A 38 -4.60 -21.14 -12.40
C GLN A 38 -4.18 -22.10 -13.52
N LEU A 39 -4.26 -21.68 -14.78
CA LEU A 39 -3.85 -22.51 -15.91
C LEU A 39 -2.33 -22.70 -15.97
N LYS A 40 -1.92 -23.86 -16.47
CA LYS A 40 -0.53 -24.24 -16.70
C LYS A 40 -0.38 -24.91 -18.07
N GLU A 41 0.75 -24.70 -18.72
CA GLU A 41 1.11 -25.32 -20.00
C GLU A 41 2.38 -26.12 -19.81
N GLU A 42 2.42 -27.35 -20.34
CA GLU A 42 3.61 -28.18 -20.35
C GLU A 42 4.36 -27.94 -21.66
N LYS A 43 5.57 -27.39 -21.59
CA LYS A 43 6.48 -27.18 -22.72
C LYS A 43 7.68 -28.10 -22.56
N GLY A 44 7.57 -29.30 -23.13
CA GLY A 44 8.59 -30.33 -22.97
C GLY A 44 8.66 -30.82 -21.52
N LYS A 45 9.75 -30.51 -20.81
CA LYS A 45 9.93 -30.88 -19.40
C LYS A 45 9.59 -29.75 -18.42
N GLU A 46 9.27 -28.55 -18.92
CA GLU A 46 8.98 -27.39 -18.09
C GLU A 46 7.47 -27.14 -17.99
N VAL A 47 7.01 -26.76 -16.80
CA VAL A 47 5.63 -26.35 -16.54
C VAL A 47 5.61 -24.84 -16.37
N GLU A 48 4.97 -24.14 -17.29
CA GLU A 48 4.77 -22.69 -17.19
C GLU A 48 3.38 -22.38 -16.64
N TYR A 49 3.31 -21.65 -15.52
CA TYR A 49 2.05 -21.19 -14.97
C TYR A 49 1.67 -19.82 -15.54
N VAL A 50 0.38 -19.64 -15.89
CA VAL A 50 -0.14 -18.35 -16.39
C VAL A 50 0.10 -17.23 -15.37
N LYS A 51 -0.14 -17.49 -14.08
CA LYS A 51 0.10 -16.50 -13.01
C LYS A 51 1.55 -15.99 -12.91
N GLU A 52 2.54 -16.80 -13.28
CA GLU A 52 3.96 -16.41 -13.20
C GLU A 52 4.40 -15.56 -14.39
N ASN A 53 3.60 -15.55 -15.47
CA ASN A 53 3.91 -14.83 -16.70
C ASN A 53 2.96 -13.66 -16.94
N CYS A 54 1.73 -13.72 -16.43
CA CYS A 54 0.71 -12.67 -16.44
C CYS A 54 0.51 -12.09 -15.03
N ILE A 55 1.62 -11.71 -14.40
CA ILE A 55 1.71 -11.25 -12.99
C ILE A 55 0.74 -10.10 -12.68
N ASN A 56 0.69 -9.09 -13.54
CA ASN A 56 -0.15 -7.91 -13.33
C ASN A 56 -1.63 -8.25 -13.56
N THR A 57 -1.91 -8.99 -14.64
CA THR A 57 -3.26 -9.45 -14.96
C THR A 57 -3.85 -10.34 -13.86
N CYS A 58 -3.04 -11.23 -13.31
CA CYS A 58 -3.45 -12.15 -12.25
C CYS A 58 -3.50 -11.51 -10.88
N ARG A 59 -3.15 -10.21 -10.76
CA ARG A 59 -3.08 -9.46 -9.50
C ARG A 59 -2.17 -10.09 -8.44
N GLU A 60 -1.36 -11.06 -8.84
CA GLU A 60 -0.38 -11.72 -7.99
C GLU A 60 0.97 -11.10 -8.28
N CYS A 61 1.17 -9.85 -7.87
CA CYS A 61 2.50 -9.28 -7.73
C CYS A 61 3.27 -10.12 -6.70
N PRO A 62 4.24 -10.97 -7.08
CA PRO A 62 5.00 -11.68 -6.06
C PRO A 62 5.75 -10.61 -5.27
N GLU A 63 5.56 -10.57 -3.96
CA GLU A 63 6.00 -9.45 -3.12
C GLU A 63 7.54 -9.22 -3.13
N LYS A 64 8.36 -10.13 -3.69
CA LYS A 64 9.78 -9.85 -4.00
C LYS A 64 9.96 -8.69 -5.00
N ILE A 65 8.92 -8.41 -5.80
CA ILE A 65 8.83 -7.38 -6.84
C ILE A 65 8.06 -6.14 -6.33
N CYS A 66 7.57 -6.17 -5.09
CA CYS A 66 6.86 -5.04 -4.50
C CYS A 66 7.82 -3.94 -4.02
N LYS A 67 8.44 -3.23 -4.95
CA LYS A 67 9.21 -2.03 -4.66
C LYS A 67 8.68 -0.90 -5.50
N ASP A 68 8.50 0.23 -4.85
CA ASP A 68 8.24 1.48 -5.55
C ASP A 68 9.49 1.85 -6.35
N SER A 69 9.27 2.24 -7.60
CA SER A 69 10.31 2.78 -8.47
C SER A 69 10.82 4.11 -7.92
N SER A 70 12.13 4.29 -7.91
CA SER A 70 12.76 5.57 -7.58
C SER A 70 12.69 6.60 -8.72
N LYS A 71 12.19 6.20 -9.90
CA LYS A 71 12.12 7.05 -11.08
C LYS A 71 10.93 8.01 -10.99
N LYS A 72 11.13 9.23 -11.47
CA LYS A 72 10.04 10.19 -11.71
C LYS A 72 9.29 9.81 -12.98
N PHE A 73 7.99 10.07 -13.02
CA PHE A 73 7.11 9.79 -14.16
C PHE A 73 6.10 10.93 -14.35
N VAL A 74 5.51 11.03 -15.54
CA VAL A 74 4.57 12.11 -15.88
C VAL A 74 3.16 11.58 -16.04
N VAL A 75 2.19 12.19 -15.35
CA VAL A 75 0.75 11.89 -15.45
C VAL A 75 0.00 13.20 -15.68
N LYS A 76 -0.84 13.27 -16.72
CA LYS A 76 -1.62 14.49 -17.06
C LYS A 76 -0.77 15.78 -17.01
N GLN A 77 0.42 15.77 -17.62
CA GLN A 77 1.40 16.87 -17.65
C GLN A 77 2.07 17.25 -16.30
N ARG A 78 1.80 16.55 -15.20
CA ARG A 78 2.48 16.75 -13.91
C ARG A 78 3.51 15.65 -13.65
N ILE A 79 4.60 15.99 -12.96
CA ILE A 79 5.68 15.06 -12.60
C ILE A 79 5.37 14.49 -11.21
N TYR A 80 5.42 13.16 -11.10
CA TYR A 80 5.21 12.41 -9.87
C TYR A 80 6.41 11.49 -9.60
N ASN A 81 6.54 11.09 -8.34
CA ASN A 81 7.31 9.93 -7.89
C ASN A 81 6.44 9.14 -6.91
N CYS A 82 6.89 7.96 -6.48
CA CYS A 82 6.09 7.14 -5.58
C CYS A 82 5.88 7.79 -4.21
N ASP A 83 6.81 8.60 -3.70
CA ASP A 83 6.60 9.34 -2.44
C ASP A 83 5.41 10.31 -2.52
N VAL A 84 5.25 11.02 -3.64
CA VAL A 84 4.09 11.90 -3.87
C VAL A 84 2.80 11.07 -3.98
N VAL A 85 2.84 9.91 -4.64
CA VAL A 85 1.68 9.00 -4.69
C VAL A 85 1.30 8.53 -3.28
N LYS A 86 2.29 8.21 -2.44
CA LYS A 86 2.10 7.81 -1.04
C LYS A 86 1.47 8.91 -0.20
N LEU A 87 1.91 10.17 -0.38
CA LEU A 87 1.34 11.33 0.33
C LEU A 87 -0.13 11.56 -0.02
N ASN A 88 -0.53 11.22 -1.25
CA ASN A 88 -1.94 11.22 -1.67
C ASN A 88 -2.69 9.95 -1.25
N LYS A 89 -2.18 9.20 -0.26
CA LYS A 89 -2.76 7.98 0.31
C LYS A 89 -3.08 6.90 -0.73
N GLY A 90 -2.36 6.87 -1.86
CA GLY A 90 -2.65 5.92 -2.93
C GLY A 90 -4.00 6.20 -3.59
N ASP A 91 -4.32 7.48 -3.83
CA ASP A 91 -5.47 7.93 -4.62
C ASP A 91 -5.72 6.98 -5.80
N ALA A 92 -6.90 6.34 -5.79
CA ALA A 92 -7.24 5.30 -6.74
C ALA A 92 -7.25 5.80 -8.19
N GLU A 93 -7.59 7.08 -8.41
CA GLU A 93 -7.55 7.69 -9.74
C GLU A 93 -6.11 7.86 -10.21
N LEU A 94 -5.24 8.39 -9.34
CA LEU A 94 -3.82 8.56 -9.66
C LEU A 94 -3.15 7.21 -9.91
N CYS A 95 -3.41 6.22 -9.06
CA CYS A 95 -2.84 4.88 -9.16
C CYS A 95 -3.26 4.12 -10.43
N ASN A 96 -4.46 4.39 -10.95
CA ASN A 96 -4.94 3.82 -12.21
C ASN A 96 -4.65 4.71 -13.43
N SER A 97 -4.00 5.86 -13.24
CA SER A 97 -3.64 6.75 -14.34
C SER A 97 -2.46 6.21 -15.15
N ARG A 98 -2.51 6.44 -16.47
CA ARG A 98 -1.45 6.04 -17.40
C ARG A 98 -0.25 7.00 -17.32
N ILE A 99 0.96 6.45 -17.34
CA ILE A 99 2.20 7.21 -17.40
C ILE A 99 2.45 7.67 -18.85
N LYS A 100 2.66 8.98 -19.05
CA LYS A 100 2.90 9.58 -20.36
C LYS A 100 4.13 8.95 -21.03
N GLY A 101 3.95 8.54 -22.29
CA GLY A 101 5.01 7.89 -23.08
C GLY A 101 5.15 6.39 -22.82
N THR A 102 4.23 5.78 -22.05
CA THR A 102 4.22 4.34 -21.78
C THR A 102 2.79 3.80 -21.81
N ASP A 103 2.65 2.47 -21.92
CA ASP A 103 1.37 1.77 -21.73
C ASP A 103 1.11 1.40 -20.26
N ASP A 104 2.02 1.77 -19.35
CA ASP A 104 1.95 1.42 -17.95
C ASP A 104 1.10 2.41 -17.13
N ILE A 105 0.62 1.93 -15.99
CA ILE A 105 -0.09 2.74 -14.99
C ILE A 105 0.79 3.01 -13.77
N VAL A 106 0.45 4.07 -13.03
CA VAL A 106 1.19 4.48 -11.83
C VAL A 106 1.35 3.34 -10.83
N ALA A 107 0.32 2.52 -10.62
CA ALA A 107 0.41 1.45 -9.62
C ALA A 107 1.33 0.28 -10.00
N ASN A 108 1.75 0.15 -11.26
CA ASN A 108 2.80 -0.81 -11.62
C ASN A 108 4.20 -0.26 -11.27
N TYR A 109 4.35 1.07 -11.31
CA TYR A 109 5.55 1.79 -10.91
C TYR A 109 5.66 1.96 -9.39
N CYS A 110 4.53 2.19 -8.73
CA CYS A 110 4.43 2.48 -7.31
C CYS A 110 3.48 1.51 -6.60
N PRO A 111 3.72 0.20 -6.66
CA PRO A 111 2.78 -0.80 -6.16
C PRO A 111 2.61 -0.76 -4.64
N LYS A 112 3.61 -0.30 -3.88
CA LYS A 112 3.48 -0.07 -2.43
C LYS A 112 2.66 1.19 -2.16
N SER A 113 3.03 2.31 -2.79
CA SER A 113 2.32 3.59 -2.57
C SER A 113 0.86 3.53 -2.99
N CYS A 114 0.54 2.72 -4.00
CA CYS A 114 -0.82 2.46 -4.46
C CYS A 114 -1.53 1.33 -3.70
N GLN A 115 -0.92 0.77 -2.65
CA GLN A 115 -1.47 -0.32 -1.86
C GLN A 115 -1.89 -1.55 -2.70
N ARG A 116 -1.35 -1.68 -3.92
CA ARG A 116 -1.58 -2.85 -4.79
C ARG A 116 -0.81 -4.07 -4.29
N CYS A 117 0.22 -3.85 -3.50
CA CYS A 117 0.83 -4.92 -2.73
C CYS A 117 0.13 -5.07 -1.38
N GLN A 118 -0.63 -6.14 -1.24
CA GLN A 118 -0.94 -6.65 0.08
C GLN A 118 0.29 -7.38 0.58
N CYS A 119 0.95 -6.83 1.60
CA CYS A 119 1.98 -7.55 2.32
C CYS A 119 1.30 -8.47 3.33
N SER A 120 1.13 -9.72 2.93
CA SER A 120 0.34 -10.71 3.67
C SER A 120 1.20 -11.93 4.00
N ASP A 121 0.83 -12.60 5.08
CA ASP A 121 1.38 -13.92 5.35
C ASP A 121 0.73 -14.94 4.40
N SER A 122 1.52 -15.92 3.94
CA SER A 122 1.00 -17.05 3.17
C SER A 122 0.07 -17.91 4.05
N GLU A 123 -1.04 -18.35 3.46
CA GLU A 123 -1.94 -19.34 4.08
C GLU A 123 -1.40 -20.78 3.94
N GLN A 124 -0.33 -20.99 3.19
CA GLN A 124 0.28 -22.31 3.01
C GLN A 124 1.03 -22.76 4.26
N THR A 125 0.98 -24.06 4.53
CA THR A 125 1.88 -24.71 5.49
C THR A 125 3.23 -25.01 4.83
N PHE A 126 4.30 -25.04 5.63
CA PHE A 126 5.66 -25.31 5.20
C PHE A 126 6.43 -26.04 6.31
N GLN A 127 7.48 -26.79 5.95
CA GLN A 127 8.28 -27.54 6.92
C GLN A 127 9.59 -26.83 7.24
N VAL A 128 9.96 -26.79 8.52
CA VAL A 128 11.26 -26.31 8.99
C VAL A 128 11.84 -27.36 9.92
N LYS A 129 12.95 -28.00 9.52
CA LYS A 129 13.57 -29.11 10.27
C LYS A 129 12.61 -30.28 10.55
N GLY A 130 11.75 -30.61 9.58
CA GLY A 130 10.77 -31.69 9.68
C GLY A 130 9.50 -31.33 10.46
N GLN A 131 9.37 -30.11 10.98
CA GLN A 131 8.17 -29.63 11.65
C GLN A 131 7.30 -28.80 10.70
N GLU A 132 6.03 -29.18 10.57
CA GLU A 132 5.05 -28.41 9.79
C GLU A 132 4.61 -27.15 10.56
N LEU A 133 4.72 -26.01 9.90
CA LEU A 133 4.41 -24.69 10.42
C LEU A 133 3.53 -23.93 9.42
N SER A 134 2.72 -23.03 9.97
CA SER A 134 2.01 -22.00 9.19
C SER A 134 2.37 -20.64 9.76
N CYS A 135 2.11 -19.57 9.01
CA CYS A 135 2.34 -18.22 9.51
C CYS A 135 1.45 -17.86 10.70
N LYS A 136 0.26 -18.49 10.82
CA LYS A 136 -0.61 -18.37 12.00
C LYS A 136 0.06 -18.96 13.24
N ILE A 137 0.60 -20.17 13.12
CA ILE A 137 1.34 -20.83 14.21
C ILE A 137 2.59 -20.00 14.56
N PHE A 138 3.29 -19.50 13.54
CA PHE A 138 4.48 -18.65 13.68
C PHE A 138 4.21 -17.38 14.49
N LYS A 139 3.05 -16.76 14.29
CA LYS A 139 2.60 -15.59 15.03
C LYS A 139 2.31 -15.90 16.51
N ILE A 140 1.75 -17.08 16.79
CA ILE A 140 1.43 -17.54 18.15
C ILE A 140 2.72 -17.79 18.96
N ILE A 141 3.75 -18.39 18.34
CA ILE A 141 5.06 -18.62 18.98
C ILE A 141 5.92 -17.33 19.10
N LYS A 142 5.31 -16.15 19.03
CA LYS A 142 5.93 -14.82 19.11
C LYS A 142 7.12 -14.62 18.16
N GLY A 143 6.98 -15.11 16.92
CA GLY A 143 7.81 -14.68 15.80
C GLY A 143 9.29 -14.55 16.13
N ASP A 144 9.89 -15.65 16.60
CA ASP A 144 11.31 -15.66 16.93
C ASP A 144 12.08 -15.20 15.67
N LYS A 145 12.65 -14.00 15.68
CA LYS A 145 13.28 -13.37 14.49
C LYS A 145 14.36 -14.26 13.88
N LYS A 146 14.90 -15.19 14.67
CA LYS A 146 15.86 -16.22 14.23
C LYS A 146 15.22 -17.23 13.28
N LEU A 147 13.96 -17.58 13.46
CA LEU A 147 13.23 -18.51 12.59
C LEU A 147 12.89 -17.88 11.24
N CYS A 148 12.63 -16.57 11.17
CA CYS A 148 12.37 -15.87 9.90
C CYS A 148 13.47 -16.10 8.86
N LYS A 149 14.73 -16.21 9.31
CA LYS A 149 15.89 -16.45 8.42
C LYS A 149 16.17 -17.93 8.17
N LYS A 150 15.43 -18.87 8.77
CA LYS A 150 15.61 -20.30 8.51
C LYS A 150 15.06 -20.66 7.14
N GLN A 151 15.75 -21.56 6.46
CA GLN A 151 15.24 -22.18 5.24
C GLN A 151 14.05 -23.08 5.55
N VAL A 152 13.09 -23.07 4.62
CA VAL A 152 12.02 -24.04 4.54
C VAL A 152 12.57 -25.28 3.85
N ASP A 153 12.33 -26.45 4.44
CA ASP A 153 12.86 -27.72 4.00
C ASP A 153 12.52 -27.98 2.53
N LYS A 154 13.52 -28.47 1.78
CA LYS A 154 13.39 -28.80 0.34
C LYS A 154 13.06 -27.60 -0.55
N THR A 155 13.23 -26.37 -0.07
CA THR A 155 13.07 -25.16 -0.87
C THR A 155 14.28 -24.23 -0.71
N THR A 156 14.49 -23.37 -1.70
CA THR A 156 15.47 -22.27 -1.61
C THR A 156 14.95 -21.06 -0.83
N LYS A 157 13.73 -21.15 -0.28
CA LYS A 157 13.02 -20.05 0.37
C LYS A 157 13.21 -20.11 1.88
N ALA A 158 13.17 -18.93 2.51
CA ALA A 158 13.20 -18.82 3.96
C ALA A 158 11.79 -18.65 4.54
N VAL A 159 11.61 -18.85 5.85
CA VAL A 159 10.32 -18.62 6.53
C VAL A 159 9.83 -17.19 6.29
N GLU A 160 10.73 -16.21 6.25
CA GLU A 160 10.41 -14.82 5.93
C GLU A 160 9.85 -14.62 4.52
N ASP A 161 10.03 -15.56 3.60
CA ASP A 161 9.40 -15.49 2.27
C ASP A 161 7.91 -15.85 2.33
N TYR A 162 7.53 -16.72 3.27
CA TYR A 162 6.16 -17.16 3.51
C TYR A 162 5.42 -16.28 4.52
N CYS A 163 6.08 -15.92 5.63
CA CYS A 163 5.48 -15.22 6.77
C CYS A 163 6.00 -13.79 6.93
N ARG A 164 5.92 -13.00 5.86
CA ARG A 164 6.52 -11.67 5.79
C ARG A 164 5.95 -10.69 6.81
N LYS A 165 4.64 -10.72 7.02
CA LYS A 165 3.96 -9.85 7.97
C LYS A 165 4.33 -10.25 9.38
N SER A 166 4.28 -11.55 9.69
CA SER A 166 4.71 -12.07 10.98
C SER A 166 6.21 -11.90 11.24
N CYS A 167 7.04 -11.85 10.20
CA CYS A 167 8.47 -11.58 10.27
C CYS A 167 8.86 -10.09 10.20
N GLY A 168 7.89 -9.17 10.14
CA GLY A 168 8.14 -7.73 10.08
C GLY A 168 8.88 -7.28 8.82
N LYS A 169 8.81 -8.05 7.73
CA LYS A 169 9.29 -7.66 6.39
C LYS A 169 8.32 -6.70 5.70
N CYS A 170 7.09 -6.66 6.17
CA CYS A 170 6.14 -5.61 5.82
C CYS A 170 6.50 -4.34 6.59
N GLU A 171 6.73 -3.24 5.88
CA GLU A 171 6.65 -1.92 6.54
C GLU A 171 5.22 -1.75 7.08
N PRO A 172 5.04 -1.10 8.24
CA PRO A 172 3.71 -0.79 8.74
C PRO A 172 3.00 0.03 7.66
N GLY A 173 1.97 -0.57 7.06
CA GLY A 173 1.03 0.18 6.25
C GLY A 173 0.51 1.35 7.07
N VAL A 174 0.31 2.50 6.43
CA VAL A 174 -0.44 3.60 7.03
C VAL A 174 -1.72 3.00 7.64
N PRO A 175 -2.04 3.28 8.91
CA PRO A 175 -3.20 2.67 9.55
C PRO A 175 -4.42 2.84 8.65
N GLU A 176 -5.17 1.75 8.48
CA GLU A 176 -6.42 1.70 7.74
C GLU A 176 -7.27 2.92 8.14
N PRO A 177 -7.83 3.68 7.17
CA PRO A 177 -8.63 4.85 7.50
C PRO A 177 -9.74 4.41 8.44
N THR A 178 -9.80 5.04 9.62
CA THR A 178 -10.90 4.85 10.57
C THR A 178 -12.20 4.98 9.80
N PRO A 179 -13.11 3.99 9.90
CA PRO A 179 -14.37 4.04 9.18
C PRO A 179 -15.07 5.37 9.51
N PRO A 180 -15.69 6.03 8.50
CA PRO A 180 -16.40 7.27 8.75
C PRO A 180 -17.46 7.03 9.86
N PRO A 181 -17.70 8.01 10.74
CA PRO A 181 -18.72 7.87 11.76
C PRO A 181 -20.05 7.49 11.11
N THR A 182 -20.68 6.44 11.62
CA THR A 182 -21.96 5.95 11.14
C THR A 182 -23.02 7.02 11.40
N SER A 183 -23.34 7.83 10.39
CA SER A 183 -24.48 8.74 10.41
C SER A 183 -25.76 7.94 10.21
N ALA A 184 -26.39 7.53 11.31
CA ALA A 184 -27.78 7.11 11.31
C ALA A 184 -28.53 7.88 12.40
N PRO A 185 -29.27 8.95 12.08
CA PRO A 185 -30.31 9.43 12.98
C PRO A 185 -31.48 8.45 12.92
N THR A 186 -31.76 7.78 14.03
CA THR A 186 -33.02 7.06 14.22
C THR A 186 -34.14 8.09 14.31
N THR A 187 -34.96 8.19 13.26
CA THR A 187 -36.17 9.00 13.23
C THR A 187 -37.24 8.32 14.09
N SER A 188 -37.34 8.68 15.37
CA SER A 188 -38.51 8.39 16.20
C SER A 188 -39.48 9.59 16.17
N ALA A 189 -40.75 9.28 15.96
CA ALA A 189 -41.86 10.23 15.82
C ALA A 189 -42.05 11.14 17.06
N PRO A 190 -42.61 12.35 16.90
CA PRO A 190 -42.82 13.27 18.01
C PRO A 190 -44.00 12.83 18.87
N THR A 191 -43.75 12.64 20.17
CA THR A 191 -44.82 12.55 21.18
C THR A 191 -44.95 13.90 21.88
N ILE A 192 -46.20 14.32 22.06
CA ILE A 192 -46.66 15.63 22.53
C ILE A 192 -46.15 15.99 23.93
N ALA A 193 -45.99 17.30 24.15
CA ALA A 193 -45.48 18.02 25.32
C ALA A 193 -46.07 17.62 26.69
N PRO A 194 -45.39 17.99 27.79
CA PRO A 194 -45.85 19.19 28.48
C PRO A 194 -44.76 20.20 28.85
N THR A 195 -45.23 21.44 28.87
CA THR A 195 -44.64 22.67 29.38
C THR A 195 -44.14 22.55 30.82
N ILE A 196 -42.85 22.81 31.03
CA ILE A 196 -42.35 23.40 32.27
C ILE A 196 -41.13 24.26 31.94
N SER A 197 -41.26 25.55 32.23
CA SER A 197 -40.26 26.59 32.02
C SER A 197 -39.14 26.48 33.06
N PRO A 198 -37.86 26.39 32.67
CA PRO A 198 -36.77 26.74 33.55
C PRO A 198 -36.36 28.19 33.29
N THR A 199 -36.78 29.08 34.19
CA THR A 199 -36.11 30.36 34.43
C THR A 199 -34.76 30.08 35.07
N ILE A 200 -33.67 30.18 34.32
CA ILE A 200 -32.35 30.44 34.88
C ILE A 200 -31.49 31.23 33.88
N THR A 201 -31.00 32.33 34.43
CA THR A 201 -30.25 33.48 33.91
C THR A 201 -29.07 33.16 32.96
N PRO A 202 -28.73 34.09 32.04
CA PRO A 202 -27.58 33.95 31.16
C PRO A 202 -26.27 33.96 31.94
N THR A 203 -25.50 32.87 31.81
CA THR A 203 -24.11 32.83 32.23
C THR A 203 -23.31 33.77 31.34
N THR A 204 -22.67 34.74 31.97
CA THR A 204 -21.70 35.69 31.42
C THR A 204 -20.71 35.03 30.46
N ALA A 205 -20.59 35.59 29.26
CA ALA A 205 -19.54 35.28 28.31
C ALA A 205 -18.15 35.55 28.94
N PRO A 206 -17.13 34.74 28.63
CA PRO A 206 -15.75 35.15 28.86
C PRO A 206 -15.43 36.34 27.94
N THR A 207 -15.37 37.53 28.52
CA THR A 207 -14.68 38.67 27.91
C THR A 207 -13.19 38.40 28.00
N GLU A 208 -12.62 37.78 26.97
CA GLU A 208 -11.18 37.85 26.74
C GLU A 208 -10.95 39.03 25.77
N PRO A 209 -10.13 40.03 26.14
CA PRO A 209 -9.80 41.10 25.21
C PRO A 209 -9.00 40.50 24.06
N ALA A 210 -9.52 40.65 22.85
CA ALA A 210 -8.76 40.48 21.63
C ALA A 210 -7.62 41.49 21.65
N SER A 211 -6.45 41.07 22.16
CA SER A 211 -5.21 41.82 21.99
C SER A 211 -4.87 41.80 20.51
N GLU A 212 -4.81 42.98 19.91
CA GLU A 212 -4.42 43.20 18.52
C GLU A 212 -3.13 42.44 18.16
N GLY A 213 -3.30 41.34 17.44
CA GLY A 213 -2.59 41.10 16.17
C GLY A 213 -1.08 40.93 16.15
N ILE A 214 -0.41 40.50 17.25
CA ILE A 214 1.00 40.08 17.15
C ILE A 214 1.10 38.56 17.15
N CYS A 215 1.35 37.98 15.98
CA CYS A 215 1.70 36.57 15.83
C CYS A 215 3.13 36.34 16.36
N TYR A 216 3.26 35.65 17.48
CA TYR A 216 4.56 35.18 17.98
C TYR A 216 4.74 33.70 17.67
N ASP A 217 5.96 33.33 17.28
CA ASP A 217 6.36 31.93 17.18
C ASP A 217 6.32 31.28 18.57
N LYS A 218 5.64 30.14 18.69
CA LYS A 218 5.69 29.31 19.89
C LYS A 218 7.12 28.78 20.08
N ARG A 219 7.82 29.25 21.12
CA ARG A 219 9.22 28.88 21.41
C ARG A 219 9.42 27.38 21.60
N ASP A 220 8.40 26.67 22.08
CA ASP A 220 8.48 25.24 22.38
C ASP A 220 7.98 24.33 21.25
N TYR A 221 7.67 24.90 20.08
CA TYR A 221 7.24 24.10 18.94
C TYR A 221 8.36 23.17 18.45
N LYS A 222 8.04 21.87 18.36
CA LYS A 222 8.92 20.82 17.85
C LYS A 222 8.16 19.99 16.81
N PHE A 223 8.56 20.06 15.55
CA PHE A 223 7.96 19.24 14.50
C PHE A 223 8.31 17.76 14.73
N LEU A 224 7.28 16.91 14.88
CA LEU A 224 7.41 15.47 15.17
C LEU A 224 8.24 15.15 16.43
N GLY A 225 8.23 16.05 17.42
CA GLY A 225 8.98 15.85 18.68
C GLY A 225 10.50 15.98 18.53
N ASN A 226 11.01 16.34 17.35
CA ASN A 226 12.44 16.53 17.13
C ASN A 226 12.87 17.93 17.60
N PRO A 227 13.81 18.06 18.56
CA PRO A 227 14.25 19.36 19.08
C PRO A 227 15.01 20.21 18.05
N LEU A 228 15.47 19.62 16.95
CA LEU A 228 16.15 20.33 15.86
C LEU A 228 15.19 20.95 14.84
N PHE A 229 13.90 20.60 14.88
CA PHE A 229 12.88 21.09 13.94
C PHE A 229 11.95 22.12 14.60
N ASN A 230 12.53 23.27 14.95
CA ASN A 230 11.82 24.42 15.53
C ASN A 230 11.32 25.40 14.44
N CYS A 231 10.68 26.50 14.85
CA CYS A 231 10.15 27.51 13.92
C CYS A 231 11.22 28.11 12.97
N MET A 232 12.47 28.27 13.43
CA MET A 232 13.57 28.74 12.57
C MET A 232 13.88 27.74 11.44
N TRP A 233 13.89 26.44 11.74
CA TRP A 233 14.08 25.40 10.74
C TRP A 233 12.96 25.44 9.69
N ALA A 234 11.71 25.59 10.12
CA ALA A 234 10.56 25.69 9.22
C ALA A 234 10.68 26.93 8.32
N ALA A 235 10.96 28.11 8.87
CA ALA A 235 11.13 29.33 8.09
C ALA A 235 12.22 29.23 7.01
N LYS A 236 13.34 28.54 7.30
CA LYS A 236 14.44 28.34 6.35
C LYS A 236 14.10 27.33 5.25
N LYS A 237 13.31 26.29 5.57
CA LYS A 237 12.94 25.23 4.62
C LYS A 237 11.95 25.71 3.55
N TRP A 238 11.12 26.70 3.87
CA TRP A 238 10.08 27.22 2.96
C TRP A 238 10.55 28.38 2.06
N ARG A 239 11.78 28.89 2.24
CA ARG A 239 12.37 29.93 1.38
C ARG A 239 13.17 29.38 0.18
N ASN A 240 13.34 28.06 0.07
CA ASN A 240 14.05 27.37 -1.02
C ASN A 240 13.10 26.40 -1.71
#